data_AF-A0A516SJR0-F1
#
_entry.id   AF-A0A516SJR0-F1
#
_cell.length_a   1.000
_cell.length_b   1.000
_cell.length_c   1.000
_cell.angle_alpha   90.00
_cell.angle_beta   90.00
_cell.angle_gamma   90.00
#
_symmetry.space_group_name_H-M   'P 1'
#
loop_
_entity.id
_entity.type
_entity.pdbx_description
1 polymer ?
#
loop_
_entity_poly.entity_id
_entity_poly.type
_entity_poly.pdbx_seq_one_letter_code
_entity_poly.pdbx_strand_id
1 'polypeptide(L)' 'MAETRELTAAEYDDFASYLLADREWLPSRTCLNVGQRRKVMAVNAPGRRTPIVDPSGYNYGRHMGFSVE' A
#
# COMPACT_ATOMS: atom_id res chain seq x y z
N MET A 1 -8.32 4.72 -9.36
CA MET A 1 -8.51 5.48 -8.11
C MET A 1 -7.76 4.75 -7.04
N ALA A 2 -7.00 5.47 -6.21
CA ALA A 2 -6.33 4.88 -5.07
C ALA A 2 -7.38 4.61 -3.99
N GLU A 3 -7.40 3.40 -3.43
CA GLU A 3 -8.22 3.12 -2.23
C GLU A 3 -7.46 3.65 -1.02
N THR A 4 -8.12 4.32 -0.07
CA THR A 4 -7.46 4.82 1.14
C THR A 4 -7.71 3.87 2.29
N ARG A 5 -6.63 3.44 2.95
CA ARG A 5 -6.66 2.64 4.17
C ARG A 5 -6.20 3.50 5.33
N GLU A 6 -7.00 3.57 6.39
CA GLU A 6 -6.59 4.19 7.64
C GLU A 6 -5.98 3.14 8.57
N LEU A 7 -4.80 3.44 9.10
CA LEU A 7 -4.07 2.64 10.07
C LEU A 7 -3.77 3.48 11.31
N THR A 8 -3.60 2.81 12.44
CA THR A 8 -2.98 3.43 13.61
C THR A 8 -1.50 3.72 13.34
N ALA A 9 -0.88 4.59 14.15
CA ALA A 9 0.55 4.87 14.04
C ALA A 9 1.41 3.59 14.21
N ALA A 10 1.02 2.69 15.12
CA ALA A 10 1.73 1.45 15.37
C ALA A 10 1.64 0.47 14.19
N GLU A 11 0.44 0.31 13.60
CA GLU A 11 0.26 -0.54 12.41
C GLU A 11 1.00 0.03 11.19
N TYR A 12 1.01 1.36 11.05
CA TYR A 12 1.80 2.02 10.02
C TYR A 12 3.29 1.73 10.20
N ASP A 13 3.81 1.85 11.43
CA ASP A 13 5.22 1.63 11.74
C ASP A 13 5.65 0.19 11.50
N ASP A 14 4.80 -0.77 11.90
CA ASP A 14 5.02 -2.18 11.60
C ASP A 14 5.01 -2.44 10.10
N PHE A 15 4.05 -1.86 9.37
CA PHE A 15 4.00 -1.96 7.91
C PHE A 15 5.25 -1.36 7.24
N ALA A 16 5.68 -0.16 7.63
CA ALA A 16 6.86 0.50 7.09
C ALA A 16 8.17 -0.24 7.43
N SER A 17 8.22 -0.94 8.57
CA SER A 17 9.36 -1.76 8.98
C SER A 17 9.45 -3.07 8.19
N TYR A 18 8.32 -3.61 7.75
CA TYR A 18 8.22 -4.90 7.06
C TYR A 18 7.39 -4.81 5.78
N LEU A 19 7.91 -4.10 4.78
CA LEU A 19 7.22 -3.85 3.51
C LEU A 19 6.88 -5.12 2.72
N LEU A 20 7.69 -6.18 2.87
CA LEU A 20 7.51 -7.46 2.18
C LEU A 20 6.71 -8.47 3.00
N ALA A 21 6.23 -8.10 4.20
CA ALA A 21 5.35 -8.96 4.97
C ALA A 21 3.95 -8.94 4.37
N ASP A 22 3.36 -10.13 4.27
CA ASP A 22 1.99 -10.32 3.79
C ASP A 22 0.99 -9.61 4.72
N ARG A 23 0.07 -8.87 4.12
CA ARG A 23 -1.00 -8.13 4.79
C ARG A 23 -2.33 -8.53 4.18
N GLU A 24 -3.23 -9.06 5.00
CA GLU A 24 -4.57 -9.48 4.54
C GLU A 24 -5.39 -8.31 3.97
N TRP A 25 -5.14 -7.10 4.47
CA TRP A 25 -5.79 -5.87 3.99
C TRP A 25 -5.18 -5.34 2.69
N LEU A 26 -4.02 -5.82 2.25
CA LEU A 26 -3.52 -5.55 0.91
C LEU A 26 -4.18 -6.53 -0.04
N PRO A 27 -4.99 -6.05 -1.01
CA PRO A 27 -5.71 -6.95 -1.89
C PRO A 27 -4.71 -7.72 -2.77
N SER A 28 -4.60 -9.04 -2.51
CA SER A 28 -3.92 -10.02 -3.36
C SER A 28 -4.70 -10.23 -4.67
N ARG A 29 -4.92 -9.17 -5.43
CA ARG A 29 -5.65 -9.28 -6.70
C ARG A 29 -4.68 -9.83 -7.73
N THR A 30 -4.77 -11.14 -7.92
CA THR A 30 -4.12 -11.94 -8.95
C THR A 30 -3.85 -11.13 -10.22
N CYS A 31 -2.57 -11.12 -10.62
CA CYS A 31 -2.02 -10.73 -11.92
C CYS A 31 -2.60 -9.45 -12.56
N LEU A 32 -1.78 -8.39 -12.56
CA LEU A 32 -1.88 -7.28 -13.51
C LEU A 32 -2.03 -7.82 -14.94
N ASN A 33 -3.26 -7.82 -15.48
CA ASN A 33 -3.48 -8.03 -16.90
C ASN A 33 -2.82 -6.88 -17.67
N VAL A 34 -2.07 -7.20 -18.73
CA VAL A 34 -1.45 -6.22 -19.62
C VAL A 34 -2.53 -5.25 -20.10
N GLY A 35 -2.37 -3.96 -19.77
CA GLY A 35 -3.31 -2.90 -20.13
C GLY A 35 -4.28 -2.43 -19.02
N GLN A 36 -4.28 -3.05 -17.83
CA GLN A 36 -5.07 -2.53 -16.70
C GLN A 36 -4.31 -1.48 -15.87
N ARG A 37 -5.03 -0.43 -15.44
CA ARG A 37 -4.52 0.57 -14.49
C ARG A 37 -4.12 -0.13 -13.19
N ARG A 38 -2.90 0.14 -12.72
CA ARG A 38 -2.40 -0.30 -11.41
C ARG A 38 -3.39 0.12 -10.32
N LYS A 39 -3.78 -0.84 -9.48
CA LYS A 39 -4.56 -0.57 -8.28
C LYS A 39 -3.59 -0.25 -7.16
N VAL A 40 -3.59 1.00 -6.75
CA VAL A 40 -2.74 1.52 -5.67
C VAL A 40 -3.59 1.82 -4.43
N MET A 41 -2.96 1.81 -3.27
CA MET A 41 -3.60 2.09 -1.99
C MET A 41 -2.87 3.23 -1.27
N ALA A 42 -3.58 4.26 -0.86
CA ALA A 42 -3.05 5.30 0.02
C ALA A 42 -3.15 4.82 1.47
N VAL A 43 -2.05 4.84 2.23
CA VAL A 43 -2.05 4.42 3.64
C VAL A 43 -1.96 5.65 4.52
N ASN A 44 -3.04 5.98 5.21
CA ASN A 44 -3.11 7.13 6.11
C ASN A 44 -2.90 6.69 7.56
N ALA A 45 -2.12 7.44 8.32
CA ALA A 45 -2.02 7.26 9.76
C ALA A 45 -1.79 8.60 10.47
N PRO A 46 -2.39 8.83 11.66
CA PRO A 46 -2.21 10.07 12.39
C PRO A 46 -0.73 10.39 12.65
N GLY A 47 -0.30 11.60 12.28
CA GLY A 47 1.08 12.06 12.47
C GLY A 47 2.11 11.46 11.51
N ARG A 48 1.69 10.73 10.46
CA ARG A 48 2.57 10.12 9.45
C ARG A 48 2.30 10.67 8.06
N ARG A 49 3.30 10.54 7.19
CA ARG A 49 3.12 10.81 5.75
C ARG A 49 2.29 9.69 5.13
N THR A 50 1.47 10.01 4.14
CA THR A 50 0.60 9.05 3.46
C THR A 50 1.30 8.47 2.22
N PRO A 51 1.90 7.28 2.27
CA PRO A 51 2.48 6.66 1.09
C PRO A 51 1.38 6.10 0.20
N ILE A 52 1.67 6.09 -1.10
CA ILE A 52 0.93 5.33 -2.09
C ILE A 52 1.64 3.99 -2.29
N VAL A 53 0.90 2.91 -2.09
CA VAL A 53 1.38 1.52 -2.12
C VAL A 53 0.84 0.84 -3.36
N ASP A 54 1.72 0.26 -4.15
CA ASP A 54 1.40 -0.60 -5.29
C ASP A 54 1.87 -2.03 -4.97
N PRO A 55 0.96 -2.93 -4.60
CA PRO A 55 1.30 -4.31 -4.32
C PRO A 55 1.58 -5.12 -5.60
N SER A 56 1.25 -4.59 -6.78
CA SER A 56 1.46 -5.22 -8.09
C SER A 56 0.98 -6.68 -8.16
N GLY A 57 -0.15 -6.95 -7.52
CA GLY A 57 -0.82 -8.26 -7.51
C GLY A 57 -0.41 -9.19 -6.37
N TYR A 58 0.47 -8.76 -5.47
CA TYR A 58 0.82 -9.46 -4.24
C TYR A 58 -0.02 -8.93 -3.06
N ASN A 59 0.20 -9.49 -1.88
CA ASN A 59 -0.36 -9.09 -0.59
C ASN A 59 0.64 -8.29 0.27
N TYR A 60 1.72 -7.76 -0.32
CA TYR A 60 2.71 -6.93 0.37
C TYR A 60 3.03 -5.64 -0.40
N GLY A 61 3.66 -4.68 0.26
CA GLY A 61 3.95 -3.35 -0.29
C GLY A 61 5.14 -3.32 -1.26
N ARG A 62 5.01 -3.96 -2.43
CA ARG A 62 6.10 -4.13 -3.40
C ARG A 62 6.72 -2.83 -3.90
N HIS A 63 5.89 -1.83 -4.20
CA HIS A 63 6.35 -0.49 -4.55
C HIS A 63 5.64 0.53 -3.66
N MET A 64 6.41 1.50 -3.18
CA MET A 64 5.91 2.56 -2.32
C MET A 64 6.56 3.88 -2.72
N GLY A 65 5.77 4.95 -2.69
CA GLY A 65 6.27 6.31 -2.83
C GLY A 65 5.43 7.28 -2.02
N PHE A 66 6.07 8.37 -1.60
CA PHE A 66 5.35 9.54 -1.12
C PHE A 66 5.08 10.46 -2.31
N SER A 67 3.90 11.06 -2.35
CA SER A 67 3.70 12.20 -3.23
C SER A 67 4.68 13.29 -2.82
N VAL A 68 5.50 13.73 -3.76
CA VAL A 68 6.33 14.93 -3.61
C VAL A 68 5.47 16.11 -4.06
N GLU A 69 5.38 17.12 -3.19
CA GLU A 69 4.82 18.44 -3.52
C GLU A 69 5.84 19.26 -4.32
#